data_AF-A0A7S4FXM2-F1
#
_entry.id   AF-A0A7S4FXM2-F1
#
_cell.length_a   1.000
_cell.length_b   1.000
_cell.length_c   1.000
_cell.angle_alpha   90.00
_cell.angle_beta   90.00
_cell.angle_gamma   90.00
#
_symmetry.space_group_name_H-M   'P 1'
#
loop_
_entity.id
_entity.type
_entity.pdbx_description
1 polymer ?
#
loop_
_entity_poly.entity_id
_entity_poly.type
_entity_poly.pdbx_seq_one_letter_code
_entity_poly.pdbx_strand_id
1 'polypeptide(L)'
;GTRNDNLPVEFGKCHYEKGDDGNVMYLLTSPSVVTYQTVGEGWSPHGLLETIATASPPFHALIDTGALVTGMTNLEVARYLLEKGLASMHGVVFLDSDDRQMVLIRDGWRVMKLSQCGIPWEHRFAFYDQVHTTGMDIKHTPNAEAVLTLSKDMTFRDYAQGAFRMRGIGQGQRIKLFVIPEVAQLIGTHVASGAGVSVEQRQRQMAALAPAQALEQMLKDVCAWLVINSMRAENVQLNLLCEQSLHNIWRKEAFRHIVRHHPLVDNRDAPELMGRCIEVFRERVHHSVENLVPSRAPYHTKLRGQIKQNSGLLQDLKNCKKDKPEGGEDPQEAAEKLLQLITRVEQHHSSHAVQAAGQDEVVNAGDIALQQALSSEQVQEQEQEQEQEQEQE
;
A
#
# COMPACT_ATOMS: atom_id res chain seq x y z
N GLY A 1 -2.29 17.74 -1.66
CA GLY A 1 -3.57 17.33 -2.28
C GLY A 1 -3.37 16.01 -2.98
N THR A 2 -4.37 15.14 -2.96
CA THR A 2 -4.35 13.83 -3.61
C THR A 2 -4.06 14.00 -5.10
N ARG A 3 -2.90 13.55 -5.59
CA ARG A 3 -2.67 13.47 -7.05
C ARG A 3 -3.74 12.56 -7.61
N ASN A 4 -4.63 13.07 -8.45
CA ASN A 4 -5.46 12.19 -9.25
C ASN A 4 -5.84 12.89 -10.55
N ASP A 5 -5.15 12.50 -11.61
CA ASP A 5 -5.64 12.61 -12.98
C ASP A 5 -6.85 11.66 -13.23
N ASN A 6 -7.31 10.95 -12.18
CA ASN A 6 -8.55 10.19 -12.14
C ASN A 6 -9.78 11.03 -11.74
N LEU A 7 -9.65 12.35 -11.58
CA LEU A 7 -10.83 13.20 -11.42
C LEU A 7 -11.63 13.23 -12.73
N PRO A 8 -12.98 13.27 -12.66
CA PRO A 8 -13.79 13.45 -13.85
C PRO A 8 -13.33 14.68 -14.63
N VAL A 9 -13.31 14.58 -15.96
CA VAL A 9 -12.77 15.61 -16.87
C VAL A 9 -13.42 16.98 -16.63
N GLU A 10 -14.65 16.98 -16.09
CA GLU A 10 -15.45 18.14 -15.70
C GLU A 10 -14.83 18.97 -14.56
N PHE A 11 -13.97 18.37 -13.72
CA PHE A 11 -13.26 19.08 -12.64
C PHE A 11 -12.06 19.89 -13.14
N GLY A 12 -11.76 19.83 -14.44
CA GLY A 12 -10.65 20.54 -15.05
C GLY A 12 -9.30 19.87 -14.79
N LYS A 13 -8.22 20.56 -15.13
CA LYS A 13 -6.86 20.04 -14.94
C LYS A 13 -6.39 20.36 -13.53
N CYS A 14 -5.76 19.40 -12.87
CA CYS A 14 -5.00 19.68 -11.65
C CYS A 14 -3.87 20.67 -11.98
N HIS A 15 -3.83 21.78 -11.26
CA HIS A 15 -2.72 22.74 -11.33
C HIS A 15 -1.69 22.36 -10.28
N TYR A 16 -0.55 21.85 -10.74
CA TYR A 16 0.56 21.48 -9.87
C TYR A 16 1.40 22.72 -9.57
N GLU A 17 1.70 22.95 -8.29
CA GLU A 17 2.66 23.98 -7.91
C GLU A 17 4.08 23.51 -8.30
N LYS A 18 4.81 24.39 -8.98
CA LYS A 18 6.11 24.06 -9.54
C LYS A 18 7.12 23.88 -8.41
N GLY A 19 7.65 22.66 -8.30
CA GLY A 19 8.75 22.34 -7.38
C GLY A 19 8.32 21.55 -6.15
N ASP A 20 7.03 21.37 -5.90
CA ASP A 20 6.51 20.63 -4.74
C ASP A 20 7.09 19.22 -4.62
N ASP A 21 6.97 18.43 -5.69
CA ASP A 21 7.46 17.05 -5.71
C ASP A 21 8.98 16.97 -5.53
N GLY A 22 9.70 17.92 -6.13
CA GLY A 22 11.15 18.05 -5.99
C GLY A 22 11.55 18.41 -4.56
N ASN A 23 10.80 19.29 -3.91
CA ASN A 23 11.02 19.70 -2.52
C ASN A 23 10.73 18.55 -1.55
N VAL A 24 9.64 17.80 -1.76
CA VAL A 24 9.32 16.58 -0.98
C VAL A 24 10.47 15.57 -1.09
N MET A 25 10.91 15.26 -2.32
CA MET A 25 12.02 14.33 -2.53
C MET A 25 13.33 14.84 -1.89
N TYR A 26 13.62 16.14 -2.04
CA TYR A 26 14.81 16.75 -1.44
C TYR A 26 14.81 16.63 0.09
N LEU A 27 13.72 16.97 0.75
CA LEU A 27 13.61 16.88 2.22
C LEU A 27 13.77 15.44 2.70
N LEU A 28 13.10 14.48 2.05
CA LEU A 28 13.11 13.07 2.46
C LEU A 28 14.41 12.32 2.13
N THR A 29 15.26 12.90 1.28
CA THR A 29 16.60 12.38 0.97
C THR A 29 17.73 13.16 1.64
N SER A 30 17.41 14.23 2.39
CA SER A 30 18.40 15.08 3.05
C SER A 30 18.82 14.53 4.42
N PRO A 31 20.12 14.26 4.67
CA PRO A 31 20.62 13.82 5.98
C PRO A 31 20.38 14.80 7.14
N SER A 32 20.16 16.09 6.85
CA SER A 32 19.83 17.08 7.87
C SER A 32 18.42 16.91 8.42
N VAL A 33 17.52 16.34 7.61
CA VAL A 33 16.10 16.14 7.93
C VAL A 33 15.83 14.70 8.33
N VAL A 34 16.35 13.74 7.58
CA VAL A 34 16.09 12.32 7.77
C VAL A 34 17.38 11.59 8.08
N THR A 35 17.33 10.69 9.06
CA THR A 35 18.35 9.66 9.28
C THR A 35 17.67 8.30 9.38
N TYR A 36 18.44 7.22 9.40
CA TYR A 36 17.87 5.89 9.60
C TYR A 36 18.60 5.12 10.70
N GLN A 37 17.98 4.02 11.13
CA GLN A 37 18.62 2.92 11.82
C GLN A 37 17.95 1.61 11.42
N THR A 38 18.74 0.54 11.36
CA THR A 38 18.21 -0.80 11.17
C THR A 38 17.77 -1.35 12.51
N VAL A 39 16.59 -1.96 12.56
CA VAL A 39 16.11 -2.69 13.74
C VAL A 39 16.89 -4.01 13.84
N GLY A 40 17.17 -4.50 15.05
CA GLY A 40 17.92 -5.74 15.24
C GLY A 40 17.21 -6.98 14.69
N GLU A 41 17.95 -8.06 14.44
CA GLU A 41 17.35 -9.36 14.11
C GLU A 41 16.46 -9.89 15.24
N GLY A 42 15.38 -10.58 14.89
CA GLY A 42 14.41 -11.08 15.87
C GLY A 42 13.64 -9.96 16.58
N TRP A 43 13.42 -8.84 15.88
CA TRP A 43 12.64 -7.73 16.42
C TRP A 43 11.20 -8.15 16.77
N SER A 44 10.58 -7.39 17.67
CA SER A 44 9.17 -7.54 18.01
C SER A 44 8.55 -6.15 18.20
N PRO A 45 7.21 -6.03 18.10
CA PRO A 45 6.51 -4.78 18.42
C PRO A 45 6.91 -4.19 19.77
N HIS A 46 7.00 -5.05 20.80
CA HIS A 46 7.37 -4.66 22.16
C HIS A 46 8.81 -4.16 22.27
N GLY A 47 9.76 -4.84 21.62
CA GLY A 47 11.18 -4.44 21.60
C GLY A 47 11.41 -3.15 20.80
N LEU A 48 10.64 -2.95 19.73
CA LEU A 48 10.61 -1.72 18.96
C LEU A 48 10.15 -0.54 19.83
N LEU A 49 9.00 -0.69 20.51
CA LEU A 49 8.46 0.33 21.41
C LEU A 49 9.42 0.64 22.57
N GLU A 50 10.07 -0.37 23.15
CA GLU A 50 11.05 -0.18 24.21
C GLU A 50 12.25 0.64 23.72
N THR A 51 12.80 0.30 22.54
CA THR A 51 13.90 1.05 21.91
C THR A 51 13.54 2.53 21.71
N ILE A 52 12.30 2.81 21.29
CA ILE A 52 11.80 4.18 21.09
C ILE A 52 11.64 4.89 22.44
N ALA A 53 11.04 4.22 23.42
CA ALA A 53 10.76 4.80 24.73
C ALA A 53 12.03 5.15 25.52
N THR A 54 13.10 4.36 25.37
CA THR A 54 14.37 4.55 26.08
C THR A 54 15.41 5.35 25.30
N ALA A 55 15.05 5.89 24.13
CA ALA A 55 15.98 6.62 23.28
C ALA A 55 16.56 7.86 23.97
N SER A 56 17.84 8.13 23.69
CA SER A 56 18.55 9.33 24.13
C SER A 56 19.33 9.92 22.94
N PRO A 57 18.99 11.13 22.46
CA PRO A 57 17.92 12.02 22.94
C PRO A 57 16.50 11.42 22.76
N PRO A 58 15.50 11.89 23.53
CA PRO A 58 14.14 11.36 23.44
C PRO A 58 13.46 11.74 22.12
N PHE A 59 12.72 10.79 21.55
CA PHE A 59 11.79 11.06 20.46
C PHE A 59 10.52 11.74 20.96
N HIS A 60 9.81 12.39 20.05
CA HIS A 60 8.57 13.12 20.31
C HIS A 60 7.37 12.49 19.59
N ALA A 61 7.61 11.63 18.61
CA ALA A 61 6.54 10.88 17.99
C ALA A 61 7.01 9.53 17.45
N LEU A 62 6.07 8.60 17.35
CA LEU A 62 6.15 7.38 16.55
C LEU A 62 5.06 7.46 15.48
N ILE A 63 5.48 7.42 14.23
CA ILE A 63 4.62 7.41 13.04
C ILE A 63 4.71 6.01 12.45
N ASP A 64 3.78 5.14 12.83
CA ASP A 64 3.79 3.73 12.44
C ASP A 64 3.13 3.50 11.07
N THR A 65 3.66 4.14 10.03
CA THR A 65 3.18 3.92 8.66
C THR A 65 3.40 2.49 8.17
N GLY A 66 4.38 1.79 8.73
CA GLY A 66 4.71 0.41 8.39
C GLY A 66 3.81 -0.63 9.04
N ALA A 67 2.90 -0.25 9.96
CA ALA A 67 2.13 -1.18 10.78
C ALA A 67 3.04 -2.22 11.46
N LEU A 68 4.14 -1.77 12.08
CA LEU A 68 5.06 -2.64 12.81
C LEU A 68 4.63 -2.85 14.28
N VAL A 69 3.69 -2.04 14.77
CA VAL A 69 3.12 -2.16 16.12
C VAL A 69 1.76 -2.84 16.03
N THR A 70 1.77 -4.18 16.00
CA THR A 70 0.58 -5.04 15.94
C THR A 70 0.24 -5.61 17.33
N GLY A 71 -1.00 -6.10 17.49
CA GLY A 71 -1.47 -6.78 18.69
C GLY A 71 -1.66 -5.87 19.91
N MET A 72 -1.79 -4.56 19.70
CA MET A 72 -2.00 -3.57 20.75
C MET A 72 -2.93 -2.46 20.28
N THR A 73 -3.90 -2.09 21.12
CA THR A 73 -4.69 -0.86 20.89
C THR A 73 -3.81 0.37 21.06
N ASN A 74 -4.21 1.49 20.45
CA ASN A 74 -3.50 2.77 20.59
C ASN A 74 -3.31 3.23 22.04
N LEU A 75 -4.29 2.93 22.91
CA LEU A 75 -4.19 3.22 24.35
C LEU A 75 -3.15 2.32 25.03
N GLU A 76 -3.07 1.04 24.68
CA GLU A 76 -2.07 0.12 25.20
C GLU A 76 -0.66 0.50 24.77
N VAL A 77 -0.47 0.91 23.51
CA VAL A 77 0.80 1.44 23.02
C VAL A 77 1.19 2.69 23.82
N ALA A 78 0.27 3.65 23.98
CA ALA A 78 0.50 4.86 24.74
C ALA A 78 0.90 4.57 26.20
N ARG A 79 0.24 3.60 26.82
CA ARG A 79 0.55 3.14 28.18
C ARG A 79 1.91 2.48 28.26
N TYR A 80 2.19 1.54 27.37
CA TYR A 80 3.44 0.80 27.32
C TYR A 80 4.65 1.73 27.15
N LEU A 81 4.56 2.70 26.24
CA LEU A 81 5.61 3.71 26.03
C LEU A 81 5.90 4.52 27.30
N LEU A 82 4.88 4.94 28.04
CA LEU A 82 5.05 5.66 29.32
C LEU A 82 5.61 4.74 30.42
N GLU A 83 5.17 3.48 30.49
CA GLU A 83 5.64 2.51 31.50
C GLU A 83 7.12 2.15 31.29
N LYS A 84 7.56 1.97 30.03
CA LYS A 84 8.93 1.55 29.71
C LYS A 84 9.94 2.69 29.69
N GLY A 85 9.52 3.91 29.35
CA GLY A 85 10.45 5.02 29.19
C GLY A 85 9.74 6.36 29.05
N LEU A 86 10.17 7.16 28.07
CA LEU A 86 9.70 8.53 27.84
C LEU A 86 9.74 9.39 29.11
N ALA A 87 10.84 9.31 29.87
CA ALA A 87 10.95 9.91 31.20
C ALA A 87 10.72 11.44 31.21
N SER A 88 11.02 12.11 30.09
CA SER A 88 10.79 13.55 29.91
C SER A 88 9.36 13.92 29.49
N MET A 89 8.52 12.93 29.19
CA MET A 89 7.16 13.11 28.67
C MET A 89 6.12 12.87 29.77
N HIS A 90 5.16 13.78 29.88
CA HIS A 90 4.07 13.72 30.85
C HIS A 90 2.79 13.13 30.28
N GLY A 91 2.73 12.91 28.95
CA GLY A 91 1.64 12.17 28.34
C GLY A 91 1.93 11.74 26.91
N VAL A 92 1.20 10.73 26.46
CA VAL A 92 1.21 10.23 25.08
C VAL A 92 -0.12 10.55 24.43
N VAL A 93 -0.06 11.26 23.31
CA VAL A 93 -1.18 11.57 22.44
C VAL A 93 -1.41 10.39 21.50
N PHE A 94 -2.66 9.98 21.34
CA PHE A 94 -3.06 8.88 20.46
C PHE A 94 -4.49 9.12 19.95
N LEU A 95 -4.95 8.26 19.04
CA LEU A 95 -6.31 8.29 18.51
C LEU A 95 -7.13 7.14 19.06
N ASP A 96 -8.31 7.43 19.57
CA ASP A 96 -9.26 6.39 19.98
C ASP A 96 -10.01 5.82 18.77
N SER A 97 -10.83 4.80 19.01
CA SER A 97 -11.64 4.12 17.99
C SER A 97 -12.67 5.01 17.29
N ASP A 98 -12.92 6.22 17.81
CA ASP A 98 -13.83 7.22 17.23
C ASP A 98 -13.07 8.33 16.49
N ASP A 99 -11.79 8.12 16.13
CA ASP A 99 -10.89 9.09 15.49
C ASP A 99 -10.62 10.36 16.32
N ARG A 100 -10.81 10.30 17.65
CA ARG A 100 -10.64 11.48 18.50
C ARG A 100 -9.22 11.57 19.02
N GLN A 101 -8.68 12.79 19.03
CA GLN A 101 -7.40 13.07 19.66
C GLN A 101 -7.51 12.96 21.17
N MET A 102 -6.90 11.92 21.71
CA MET A 102 -6.82 11.63 23.14
C MET A 102 -5.40 11.79 23.64
N VAL A 103 -5.24 11.95 24.95
CA VAL A 103 -3.95 11.91 25.62
C VAL A 103 -4.06 11.05 26.87
N LEU A 104 -3.13 10.11 27.02
CA LEU A 104 -2.90 9.40 28.26
C LEU A 104 -1.90 10.21 29.09
N ILE A 105 -2.35 10.70 30.25
CA ILE A 105 -1.52 11.46 31.19
C ILE A 105 -0.79 10.46 32.10
N ARG A 106 0.53 10.60 32.18
CA ARG A 106 1.40 9.77 33.04
C ARG A 106 0.97 9.83 34.50
N ASP A 107 0.69 11.05 34.99
CA ASP A 107 0.22 11.25 36.35
C ASP A 107 -1.23 10.78 36.51
N GLY A 108 -1.41 9.71 37.28
CA GLY A 108 -2.71 9.09 37.55
C GLY A 108 -3.31 8.26 36.41
N TRP A 109 -2.58 8.05 35.30
CA TRP A 109 -3.01 7.17 34.18
C TRP A 109 -4.39 7.51 33.60
N ARG A 110 -4.69 8.81 33.48
CA ARG A 110 -6.00 9.28 33.02
C ARG A 110 -5.98 9.59 31.54
N VAL A 111 -7.03 9.18 30.84
CA VAL A 111 -7.27 9.53 29.44
C VAL A 111 -8.20 10.73 29.37
N MET A 112 -7.88 11.70 28.51
CA MET A 112 -8.76 12.83 28.21
C MET A 112 -8.57 13.33 26.79
N LYS A 113 -9.47 14.21 26.33
CA LYS A 113 -9.35 14.85 25.01
C LYS A 113 -8.11 15.74 24.96
N LEU A 114 -7.37 15.68 23.86
CA LEU A 114 -6.16 16.50 23.65
C LEU A 114 -6.47 18.00 23.75
N SER A 115 -7.66 18.43 23.32
CA SER A 115 -8.11 19.83 23.40
C SER A 115 -8.28 20.36 24.83
N GLN A 116 -8.38 19.48 25.82
CA GLN A 116 -8.49 19.81 27.24
C GLN A 116 -7.15 19.63 27.98
N CYS A 117 -6.10 19.20 27.27
CA CYS A 117 -4.81 18.89 27.85
C CYS A 117 -3.93 20.15 28.00
N GLY A 118 -3.48 20.40 29.23
CA GLY A 118 -2.56 21.50 29.57
C GLY A 118 -1.07 21.16 29.50
N ILE A 119 -0.69 19.92 29.15
CA ILE A 119 0.73 19.51 29.07
C ILE A 119 1.41 20.33 27.95
N PRO A 120 2.58 20.96 28.11
CA PRO A 120 3.26 21.63 26.99
C PRO A 120 3.70 20.67 25.86
N TRP A 121 3.92 21.15 24.64
CA TRP A 121 4.25 20.27 23.49
C TRP A 121 5.56 19.51 23.67
N GLU A 122 6.53 20.13 24.32
CA GLU A 122 7.84 19.57 24.66
C GLU A 122 7.78 18.40 25.67
N HIS A 123 6.66 18.25 26.38
CA HIS A 123 6.42 17.18 27.34
C HIS A 123 5.37 16.18 26.85
N ARG A 124 5.06 16.17 25.56
CA ARG A 124 4.15 15.22 24.92
C ARG A 124 4.93 14.34 23.95
N PHE A 125 4.53 13.08 23.90
CA PHE A 125 4.85 12.17 22.81
C PHE A 125 3.57 11.93 21.98
N ALA A 126 3.65 11.75 20.66
CA ALA A 126 2.49 11.36 19.85
C ALA A 126 2.70 10.00 19.19
N PHE A 127 1.69 9.15 19.25
CA PHE A 127 1.63 7.92 18.49
C PHE A 127 0.61 8.07 17.36
N TYR A 128 1.06 7.81 16.13
CA TYR A 128 0.21 7.68 14.95
C TYR A 128 0.28 6.22 14.50
N ASP A 129 -0.84 5.51 14.55
CA ASP A 129 -0.97 4.19 13.97
C ASP A 129 -1.12 4.27 12.43
N GLN A 130 -1.09 3.12 11.76
CA GLN A 130 -1.14 3.07 10.31
C GLN A 130 -2.46 3.65 9.75
N VAL A 131 -3.61 3.22 10.31
CA VAL A 131 -4.96 3.55 9.83
C VAL A 131 -5.22 5.05 9.90
N HIS A 132 -4.74 5.71 10.95
CA HIS A 132 -5.00 7.13 11.19
C HIS A 132 -3.79 8.02 10.89
N THR A 133 -2.86 7.55 10.05
CA THR A 133 -1.80 8.39 9.47
C THR A 133 -2.32 9.41 8.44
N THR A 134 -3.64 9.52 8.19
CA THR A 134 -4.25 10.50 7.27
C THR A 134 -5.15 11.53 7.99
N GLY A 135 -5.32 12.74 7.42
CA GLY A 135 -6.35 13.68 7.89
C GLY A 135 -6.12 14.53 9.16
N MET A 136 -5.19 14.18 10.07
CA MET A 136 -5.13 14.82 11.39
C MET A 136 -3.85 15.61 11.71
N ASP A 137 -3.98 16.78 12.35
CA ASP A 137 -2.87 17.66 12.74
C ASP A 137 -2.64 17.62 14.26
N ILE A 138 -1.51 17.06 14.69
CA ILE A 138 -1.03 17.12 16.08
C ILE A 138 0.19 18.01 16.09
N LYS A 139 0.16 19.05 16.93
CA LYS A 139 1.25 20.02 17.03
C LYS A 139 2.41 19.45 17.82
N HIS A 140 3.62 19.67 17.29
CA HIS A 140 4.89 19.24 17.86
C HIS A 140 5.78 20.42 18.22
N THR A 141 6.75 20.20 19.09
CA THR A 141 7.80 21.18 19.37
C THR A 141 8.66 21.46 18.11
N PRO A 142 9.21 22.67 17.91
CA PRO A 142 9.96 23.02 16.69
C PRO A 142 11.16 22.12 16.37
N ASN A 143 11.80 21.54 17.39
CA ASN A 143 12.96 20.67 17.25
C ASN A 143 12.60 19.18 17.46
N ALA A 144 11.34 18.82 17.27
CA ALA A 144 10.86 17.46 17.49
C ALA A 144 11.51 16.47 16.53
N GLU A 145 11.94 15.32 17.06
CA GLU A 145 12.42 14.17 16.28
C GLU A 145 11.39 13.04 16.39
N ALA A 146 10.95 12.51 15.25
CA ALA A 146 9.98 11.43 15.18
C ALA A 146 10.59 10.18 14.58
N VAL A 147 10.15 9.03 15.10
CA VAL A 147 10.40 7.73 14.48
C VAL A 147 9.36 7.50 13.40
N LEU A 148 9.79 7.01 12.24
CA LEU A 148 8.90 6.58 11.16
C LEU A 148 9.25 5.16 10.73
N THR A 149 8.27 4.28 10.68
CA THR A 149 8.46 2.87 10.32
C THR A 149 8.15 2.63 8.83
N LEU A 150 8.84 1.64 8.25
CA LEU A 150 8.64 1.22 6.86
C LEU A 150 8.20 -0.24 6.80
N SER A 151 7.33 -0.57 5.84
CA SER A 151 6.97 -1.94 5.50
C SER A 151 6.95 -2.19 4.00
N LYS A 152 6.95 -3.47 3.62
CA LYS A 152 7.16 -3.91 2.23
C LYS A 152 6.15 -3.37 1.21
N ASP A 153 4.92 -3.13 1.63
CA ASP A 153 3.81 -2.73 0.75
C ASP A 153 3.61 -1.21 0.71
N MET A 154 4.44 -0.45 1.43
CA MET A 154 4.40 1.01 1.39
C MET A 154 4.86 1.57 0.04
N THR A 155 4.20 2.64 -0.38
CA THR A 155 4.58 3.45 -1.54
C THR A 155 5.27 4.74 -1.11
N PHE A 156 5.85 5.48 -2.06
CA PHE A 156 6.45 6.79 -1.78
C PHE A 156 5.42 7.79 -1.24
N ARG A 157 4.15 7.63 -1.65
CA ARG A 157 3.05 8.44 -1.14
C ARG A 157 2.84 8.21 0.35
N ASP A 158 2.80 6.97 0.80
CA ASP A 158 2.54 6.62 2.20
C ASP A 158 3.68 7.13 3.10
N TYR A 159 4.91 6.90 2.66
CA TYR A 159 6.11 7.42 3.32
C TYR A 159 6.09 8.95 3.44
N ALA A 160 5.83 9.66 2.34
CA ALA A 160 5.76 11.13 2.37
C ALA A 160 4.61 11.62 3.25
N GLN A 161 3.43 11.02 3.17
CA GLN A 161 2.30 11.43 4.01
C GLN A 161 2.57 11.22 5.51
N GLY A 162 3.22 10.10 5.86
CA GLY A 162 3.70 9.84 7.22
C GLY A 162 4.73 10.88 7.67
N ALA A 163 5.79 11.09 6.89
CA ALA A 163 6.87 12.01 7.25
C ALA A 163 6.36 13.45 7.46
N PHE A 164 5.45 13.92 6.60
CA PHE A 164 4.86 15.25 6.70
C PHE A 164 3.80 15.39 7.81
N ARG A 165 3.58 14.38 8.66
CA ARG A 165 2.94 14.59 9.98
C ARG A 165 3.79 15.51 10.85
N MET A 166 5.11 15.46 10.67
CA MET A 166 6.05 16.43 11.20
C MET A 166 6.05 17.66 10.28
N ARG A 167 5.09 18.57 10.46
CA ARG A 167 4.90 19.76 9.61
C ARG A 167 6.12 20.69 9.51
N GLY A 168 7.03 20.61 10.48
CA GLY A 168 8.25 21.41 10.55
C GLY A 168 9.50 20.73 10.00
N ILE A 169 9.40 19.64 9.23
CA ILE A 169 10.58 19.04 8.57
C ILE A 169 11.22 20.05 7.61
N GLY A 170 12.54 20.14 7.65
CA GLY A 170 13.29 21.20 6.96
C GLY A 170 13.35 22.54 7.72
N GLN A 171 12.63 22.66 8.85
CA GLN A 171 12.60 23.84 9.72
C GLN A 171 12.88 23.48 11.20
N GLY A 172 13.69 22.46 11.44
CA GLY A 172 14.13 22.03 12.77
C GLY A 172 13.63 20.64 13.16
N GLN A 173 12.46 20.21 12.69
CA GLN A 173 11.98 18.85 12.95
C GLN A 173 12.72 17.83 12.09
N ARG A 174 12.88 16.63 12.64
CA ARG A 174 13.66 15.54 12.03
C ARG A 174 12.92 14.21 12.07
N ILE A 175 13.28 13.32 11.16
CA ILE A 175 12.77 11.95 11.08
C ILE A 175 13.93 10.96 11.29
N LYS A 176 13.67 9.93 12.09
CA LYS A 176 14.51 8.74 12.22
C LYS A 176 13.74 7.54 11.64
N LEU A 177 14.16 7.06 10.48
CA LEU A 177 13.60 5.86 9.88
C LEU A 177 14.03 4.64 10.67
N PHE A 178 13.08 3.80 11.04
CA PHE A 178 13.36 2.47 11.55
C PHE A 178 13.08 1.49 10.42
N VAL A 179 14.14 0.80 10.00
CA VAL A 179 14.10 -0.13 8.87
C VAL A 179 14.33 -1.53 9.41
N ILE A 180 13.34 -2.40 9.30
CA ILE A 180 13.49 -3.81 9.69
C ILE A 180 14.43 -4.54 8.71
N PRO A 181 15.15 -5.59 9.14
CA PRO A 181 16.12 -6.29 8.31
C PRO A 181 15.57 -6.74 6.96
N GLU A 182 14.33 -7.24 6.94
CA GLU A 182 13.67 -7.76 5.75
C GLU A 182 13.40 -6.65 4.72
N VAL A 183 13.00 -5.47 5.20
CA VAL A 183 12.81 -4.28 4.34
C VAL A 183 14.15 -3.76 3.83
N ALA A 184 15.19 -3.75 4.67
CA ALA A 184 16.53 -3.36 4.24
C ALA A 184 17.06 -4.26 3.11
N GLN A 185 16.80 -5.57 3.19
CA GLN A 185 17.11 -6.53 2.13
C GLN A 185 16.34 -6.21 0.84
N LEU A 186 15.02 -6.00 0.92
CA LEU A 186 14.18 -5.66 -0.24
C LEU A 186 14.63 -4.36 -0.92
N ILE A 187 15.01 -3.34 -0.15
CA ILE A 187 15.58 -2.08 -0.68
C ILE A 187 16.83 -2.39 -1.50
N GLY A 188 17.78 -3.11 -0.90
CA GLY A 188 19.04 -3.47 -1.56
C GLY A 188 18.82 -4.24 -2.86
N THR A 189 17.93 -5.23 -2.84
CA THR A 189 17.65 -6.07 -4.00
C THR A 189 16.99 -5.30 -5.15
N HIS A 190 15.89 -4.59 -4.89
CA HIS A 190 15.15 -3.93 -5.97
C HIS A 190 15.91 -2.73 -6.54
N VAL A 191 16.66 -1.98 -5.70
CA VAL A 191 17.46 -0.85 -6.19
C VAL A 191 18.64 -1.34 -7.04
N ALA A 192 19.28 -2.46 -6.66
CA ALA A 192 20.32 -3.08 -7.48
C ALA A 192 19.78 -3.50 -8.86
N SER A 193 18.63 -4.18 -8.87
CA SER A 193 17.93 -4.57 -10.12
C SER A 193 17.57 -3.34 -10.97
N GLY A 194 16.99 -2.29 -10.37
CA GLY A 194 16.66 -1.05 -11.07
C GLY A 194 17.88 -0.31 -11.62
N ALA A 195 19.06 -0.48 -11.02
CA ALA A 195 20.32 0.06 -11.50
C ALA A 195 21.06 -0.86 -12.50
N GLY A 196 20.57 -2.07 -12.76
CA GLY A 196 21.21 -3.05 -13.64
C GLY A 196 22.53 -3.60 -13.10
N VAL A 197 22.67 -3.71 -11.77
CA VAL A 197 23.87 -4.23 -11.08
C VAL A 197 23.51 -5.34 -10.12
N SER A 198 24.47 -6.17 -9.73
CA SER A 198 24.24 -7.22 -8.73
C SER A 198 24.14 -6.64 -7.32
N VAL A 199 23.48 -7.36 -6.40
CA VAL A 199 23.36 -6.96 -4.99
C VAL A 199 24.75 -6.82 -4.35
N GLU A 200 25.69 -7.73 -4.65
CA GLU A 200 27.06 -7.68 -4.12
C GLU A 200 27.86 -6.50 -4.70
N GLN A 201 27.60 -6.11 -5.94
CA GLN A 201 28.20 -4.90 -6.53
C GLN A 201 27.66 -3.65 -5.82
N ARG A 202 26.34 -3.59 -5.57
CA ARG A 202 25.72 -2.47 -4.85
C ARG A 202 26.22 -2.36 -3.41
N GLN A 203 26.31 -3.47 -2.69
CA GLN A 203 26.86 -3.51 -1.33
C GLN A 203 28.31 -3.03 -1.28
N ARG A 204 29.15 -3.43 -2.25
CA ARG A 204 30.53 -2.93 -2.37
C ARG A 204 30.58 -1.43 -2.65
N GLN A 205 29.69 -0.91 -3.49
CA GLN A 205 29.58 0.53 -3.73
C GLN A 205 29.19 1.29 -2.44
N MET A 206 28.21 0.79 -1.69
CA MET A 206 27.81 1.35 -0.39
C MET A 206 28.95 1.35 0.62
N ALA A 207 29.67 0.23 0.75
CA ALA A 207 30.78 0.08 1.68
C ALA A 207 32.00 0.98 1.35
N ALA A 208 32.13 1.41 0.09
CA ALA A 208 33.21 2.30 -0.35
C ALA A 208 32.94 3.79 -0.08
N LEU A 209 31.71 4.17 0.27
CA LEU A 209 31.33 5.56 0.53
C LEU A 209 31.73 5.99 1.95
N ALA A 210 32.02 7.29 2.12
CA ALA A 210 32.15 7.87 3.44
C ALA A 210 30.80 7.82 4.21
N PRO A 211 30.79 7.76 5.56
CA PRO A 211 29.55 7.57 6.33
C PRO A 211 28.42 8.55 5.99
N ALA A 212 28.72 9.82 5.79
CA ALA A 212 27.72 10.83 5.42
C ALA A 212 27.13 10.60 4.02
N GLN A 213 27.96 10.17 3.07
CA GLN A 213 27.54 9.86 1.69
C GLN A 213 26.74 8.55 1.64
N ALA A 214 27.15 7.55 2.44
CA ALA A 214 26.42 6.29 2.57
C ALA A 214 25.03 6.52 3.17
N LEU A 215 24.91 7.41 4.16
CA LEU A 215 23.62 7.83 4.71
C LEU A 215 22.74 8.48 3.64
N GLU A 216 23.23 9.51 2.95
CA GLU A 216 22.47 10.17 1.90
C GLU A 216 22.03 9.20 0.79
N GLN A 217 22.93 8.29 0.39
CA GLN A 217 22.62 7.30 -0.62
C GLN A 217 21.60 6.27 -0.13
N MET A 218 21.64 5.84 1.13
CA MET A 218 20.61 4.96 1.69
C MET A 218 19.24 5.65 1.67
N LEU A 219 19.14 6.94 2.00
CA LEU A 219 17.87 7.67 1.94
C LEU A 219 17.33 7.77 0.50
N LYS A 220 18.24 7.94 -0.49
CA LYS A 220 17.88 7.87 -1.92
C LYS A 220 17.41 6.48 -2.30
N ASP A 221 18.06 5.43 -1.80
CA ASP A 221 17.70 4.04 -2.08
C ASP A 221 16.33 3.69 -1.50
N VAL A 222 16.01 4.15 -0.27
CA VAL A 222 14.67 4.06 0.32
C VAL A 222 13.62 4.72 -0.60
N CYS A 223 13.86 5.97 -1.02
CA CYS A 223 12.90 6.68 -1.87
C CYS A 223 12.76 6.01 -3.25
N ALA A 224 13.84 5.53 -3.85
CA ALA A 224 13.82 4.80 -5.11
C ALA A 224 13.03 3.49 -4.98
N TRP A 225 13.25 2.73 -3.91
CA TRP A 225 12.52 1.51 -3.61
C TRP A 225 11.01 1.76 -3.44
N LEU A 226 10.63 2.81 -2.70
CA LEU A 226 9.24 3.20 -2.52
C LEU A 226 8.57 3.67 -3.84
N VAL A 227 9.33 4.28 -4.75
CA VAL A 227 8.84 4.63 -6.10
C VAL A 227 8.66 3.36 -6.95
N ILE A 228 9.58 2.40 -6.86
CA ILE A 228 9.42 1.07 -7.49
C ILE A 228 8.14 0.38 -6.97
N ASN A 229 7.88 0.45 -5.66
CA ASN A 229 6.64 -0.09 -5.07
C ASN A 229 5.39 0.61 -5.63
N SER A 230 5.44 1.93 -5.79
CA SER A 230 4.35 2.71 -6.42
C SER A 230 4.07 2.20 -7.84
N MET A 231 5.10 1.96 -8.65
CA MET A 231 4.95 1.41 -10.01
C MET A 231 4.36 0.00 -10.00
N ARG A 232 4.76 -0.85 -9.05
CA ARG A 232 4.20 -2.20 -8.90
C ARG A 232 2.72 -2.16 -8.52
N ALA A 233 2.36 -1.30 -7.57
CA ALA A 233 0.97 -1.09 -7.16
C ALA A 233 0.11 -0.58 -8.34
N GLU A 234 0.59 0.39 -9.11
CA GLU A 234 -0.09 0.89 -10.31
C GLU A 234 -0.28 -0.19 -11.38
N ASN A 235 0.72 -1.06 -11.58
CA ASN A 235 0.59 -2.20 -12.51
C ASN A 235 -0.51 -3.19 -12.08
N VAL A 236 -0.65 -3.46 -10.78
CA VAL A 236 -1.75 -4.29 -10.26
C VAL A 236 -3.11 -3.62 -10.51
N GLN A 237 -3.21 -2.31 -10.26
CA GLN A 237 -4.45 -1.55 -10.52
C GLN A 237 -4.79 -1.52 -12.01
N LEU A 238 -3.80 -1.37 -12.90
CA LEU A 238 -4.00 -1.43 -14.35
C LEU A 238 -4.53 -2.80 -14.78
N ASN A 239 -3.96 -3.88 -14.23
CA ASN A 239 -4.44 -5.24 -14.50
C ASN A 239 -5.91 -5.39 -14.11
N LEU A 240 -6.28 -4.98 -12.89
CA LEU A 240 -7.67 -5.00 -12.43
C LEU A 240 -8.60 -4.17 -13.33
N LEU A 241 -8.17 -2.97 -13.73
CA LEU A 241 -8.93 -2.12 -14.66
C LEU A 241 -9.14 -2.81 -16.02
N CYS A 242 -8.13 -3.51 -16.53
CA CYS A 242 -8.22 -4.27 -17.76
C CYS A 242 -9.24 -5.42 -17.64
N GLU A 243 -9.21 -6.16 -16.53
CA GLU A 243 -10.21 -7.20 -16.25
C GLU A 243 -11.62 -6.64 -16.12
N GLN A 244 -11.81 -5.53 -15.41
CA GLN A 244 -13.10 -4.86 -15.32
C GLN A 244 -13.58 -4.35 -16.69
N SER A 245 -12.68 -3.78 -17.49
CA SER A 245 -12.98 -3.32 -18.85
C SER A 245 -13.41 -4.46 -19.75
N LEU A 246 -12.77 -5.62 -19.60
CA LEU A 246 -13.14 -6.85 -20.29
C LEU A 246 -14.51 -7.36 -19.82
N HIS A 247 -14.76 -7.41 -18.50
CA HIS A 247 -16.04 -7.83 -17.93
C HIS A 247 -17.20 -6.95 -18.40
N ASN A 248 -16.96 -5.64 -18.55
CA ASN A 248 -17.93 -4.68 -19.04
C ASN A 248 -18.48 -5.03 -20.43
N ILE A 249 -17.72 -5.74 -21.27
CA ILE A 249 -18.16 -6.13 -22.61
C ILE A 249 -19.39 -7.03 -22.53
N TRP A 250 -19.28 -8.20 -21.88
CA TRP A 250 -20.39 -9.13 -21.77
C TRP A 250 -21.42 -8.70 -20.73
N ARG A 251 -21.03 -7.99 -19.66
CA ARG A 251 -21.99 -7.36 -18.72
C ARG A 251 -22.92 -6.39 -19.42
N LYS A 252 -22.42 -5.52 -20.31
CA LYS A 252 -23.29 -4.59 -21.06
C LYS A 252 -24.24 -5.33 -22.01
N GLU A 253 -23.80 -6.38 -22.68
CA GLU A 253 -24.67 -7.20 -23.53
C GLU A 253 -25.75 -7.91 -22.72
N ALA A 254 -25.37 -8.57 -21.62
CA ALA A 254 -26.28 -9.24 -20.71
C ALA A 254 -27.29 -8.27 -20.09
N PHE A 255 -26.84 -7.11 -19.60
CA PHE A 255 -27.69 -6.06 -19.04
C PHE A 255 -28.72 -5.58 -20.06
N ARG A 256 -28.30 -5.29 -21.30
CA ARG A 256 -29.24 -4.89 -22.36
C ARG A 256 -30.27 -5.97 -22.67
N HIS A 257 -29.88 -7.24 -22.60
CA HIS A 257 -30.81 -8.36 -22.77
C HIS A 257 -31.82 -8.46 -21.62
N ILE A 258 -31.34 -8.37 -20.37
CA ILE A 258 -32.17 -8.38 -19.15
C ILE A 258 -33.18 -7.23 -19.19
N VAL A 259 -32.75 -6.00 -19.48
CA VAL A 259 -33.66 -4.83 -19.53
C VAL A 259 -34.74 -4.99 -20.60
N ARG A 260 -34.37 -5.50 -21.79
CA ARG A 260 -35.33 -5.73 -22.88
C ARG A 260 -36.36 -6.81 -22.56
N HIS A 261 -35.97 -7.83 -21.80
CA HIS A 261 -36.80 -8.98 -21.47
C HIS A 261 -37.11 -9.04 -19.97
N HIS A 262 -37.15 -7.88 -19.29
CA HIS A 262 -37.36 -7.80 -17.85
C HIS A 262 -38.63 -8.52 -17.34
N PRO A 263 -39.74 -8.67 -18.10
CA PRO A 263 -40.90 -9.42 -17.63
C PRO A 263 -40.64 -10.93 -17.50
N LEU A 264 -39.56 -11.45 -18.10
CA LEU A 264 -39.14 -12.84 -18.00
C LEU A 264 -38.17 -13.09 -16.84
N VAL A 265 -37.72 -12.04 -16.14
CA VAL A 265 -36.85 -12.18 -14.97
C VAL A 265 -37.67 -12.78 -13.83
N ASP A 266 -37.14 -13.82 -13.19
CA ASP A 266 -37.80 -14.59 -12.11
C ASP A 266 -39.03 -15.41 -12.53
N ASN A 267 -39.22 -15.63 -13.84
CA ASN A 267 -40.24 -16.54 -14.34
C ASN A 267 -39.70 -17.99 -14.42
N ARG A 268 -40.47 -18.99 -14.00
CA ARG A 268 -40.10 -20.42 -14.10
C ARG A 268 -39.85 -20.87 -15.54
N ASP A 269 -40.48 -20.20 -16.50
CA ASP A 269 -40.33 -20.49 -17.94
C ASP A 269 -39.28 -19.58 -18.61
N ALA A 270 -38.44 -18.88 -17.84
CA ALA A 270 -37.40 -18.03 -18.38
C ALA A 270 -36.40 -18.83 -19.24
N PRO A 271 -36.01 -18.34 -20.44
CA PRO A 271 -35.00 -19.00 -21.26
C PRO A 271 -33.67 -19.17 -20.50
N GLU A 272 -32.96 -20.26 -20.75
CA GLU A 272 -31.64 -20.54 -20.15
C GLU A 272 -30.64 -19.37 -20.32
N LEU A 273 -30.75 -18.67 -21.46
CA LEU A 273 -29.99 -17.47 -21.76
C LEU A 273 -30.18 -16.35 -20.72
N MET A 274 -31.38 -16.19 -20.18
CA MET A 274 -31.68 -15.19 -19.14
C MET A 274 -30.91 -15.52 -17.86
N GLY A 275 -30.89 -16.79 -17.44
CA GLY A 275 -30.10 -17.25 -16.29
C GLY A 275 -28.62 -16.96 -16.47
N ARG A 276 -28.05 -17.27 -17.64
CA ARG A 276 -26.65 -16.98 -17.97
C ARG A 276 -26.33 -15.48 -17.99
N CYS A 277 -27.27 -14.63 -18.38
CA CYS A 277 -27.11 -13.17 -18.29
C CYS A 277 -27.03 -12.68 -16.84
N ILE A 278 -27.80 -13.28 -15.92
CA ILE A 278 -27.79 -12.93 -14.49
C ILE A 278 -26.50 -13.43 -13.83
N GLU A 279 -26.04 -14.64 -14.14
CA GLU A 279 -24.82 -15.24 -13.57
C GLU A 279 -23.58 -14.35 -13.73
N VAL A 280 -23.49 -13.58 -14.81
CA VAL A 280 -22.40 -12.63 -15.08
C VAL A 280 -22.28 -11.50 -14.03
N PHE A 281 -23.35 -11.22 -13.30
CA PHE A 281 -23.40 -10.22 -12.22
C PHE A 281 -23.30 -10.84 -10.82
N ARG A 282 -23.28 -12.18 -10.72
CA ARG A 282 -23.18 -12.86 -9.44
C ARG A 282 -21.72 -12.99 -9.04
N GLU A 283 -21.39 -12.44 -7.88
CA GLU A 283 -20.13 -12.70 -7.20
C GLU A 283 -20.33 -13.85 -6.23
N ARG A 284 -19.53 -14.91 -6.37
CA ARG A 284 -19.58 -16.03 -5.44
C ARG A 284 -18.79 -15.67 -4.19
N VAL A 285 -19.45 -15.74 -3.03
CA VAL A 285 -18.84 -15.47 -1.71
C VAL A 285 -17.91 -16.61 -1.25
N HIS A 286 -17.93 -17.76 -1.93
CA HIS A 286 -17.14 -18.93 -1.55
C HIS A 286 -15.71 -18.86 -2.12
N HIS A 287 -14.75 -18.49 -1.27
CA HIS A 287 -13.32 -18.57 -1.58
C HIS A 287 -12.78 -19.94 -1.18
N SER A 288 -12.72 -20.89 -2.13
CA SER A 288 -11.88 -22.08 -1.93
C SER A 288 -10.44 -21.65 -2.17
N VAL A 289 -9.67 -21.42 -1.11
CA VAL A 289 -8.24 -21.13 -1.24
C VAL A 289 -7.54 -22.45 -1.56
N GLU A 290 -6.95 -22.54 -2.75
CA GLU A 290 -6.13 -23.71 -3.11
C GLU A 290 -4.91 -23.77 -2.18
N ASN A 291 -4.63 -24.94 -1.61
CA ASN A 291 -3.47 -25.16 -0.72
C ASN A 291 -2.15 -25.33 -1.50
N LEU A 292 -2.06 -24.68 -2.66
CA LEU A 292 -0.90 -24.72 -3.56
C LEU A 292 -0.49 -23.28 -3.87
N VAL A 293 0.80 -23.01 -3.84
CA VAL A 293 1.35 -21.73 -4.29
C VAL A 293 1.03 -21.57 -5.79
N PRO A 294 0.24 -20.57 -6.21
CA PRO A 294 -0.13 -20.41 -7.61
C PRO A 294 1.12 -20.20 -8.47
N SER A 295 1.28 -21.01 -9.52
CA SER A 295 2.35 -20.81 -10.49
C SER A 295 2.12 -19.51 -11.26
N ARG A 296 3.17 -18.69 -11.41
CA ARG A 296 3.09 -17.39 -12.11
C ARG A 296 2.65 -17.61 -13.56
N ALA A 297 1.40 -17.28 -13.85
CA ALA A 297 0.88 -17.24 -15.21
C ALA A 297 0.86 -15.79 -15.72
N PRO A 298 1.21 -15.53 -16.99
CA PRO A 298 1.00 -14.22 -17.59
C PRO A 298 -0.46 -13.78 -17.46
N TYR A 299 -0.70 -12.52 -17.13
CA TYR A 299 -2.04 -12.02 -16.83
C TYR A 299 -2.98 -12.15 -18.04
N HIS A 300 -2.46 -11.99 -19.27
CA HIS A 300 -3.25 -12.23 -20.48
C HIS A 300 -3.81 -13.67 -20.57
N THR A 301 -3.20 -14.66 -19.91
CA THR A 301 -3.70 -16.05 -19.90
C THR A 301 -5.01 -16.15 -19.13
N LYS A 302 -5.10 -15.46 -17.98
CA LYS A 302 -6.34 -15.35 -17.19
C LYS A 302 -7.44 -14.71 -18.02
N LEU A 303 -7.15 -13.57 -18.65
CA LEU A 303 -8.11 -12.83 -19.47
C LEU A 303 -8.58 -13.65 -20.68
N ARG A 304 -7.67 -14.36 -21.35
CA ARG A 304 -8.01 -15.28 -22.45
C ARG A 304 -8.96 -16.38 -21.98
N GLY A 305 -8.77 -16.92 -20.77
CA GLY A 305 -9.69 -17.87 -20.15
C GLY A 305 -11.10 -17.29 -19.98
N GLN A 306 -11.19 -16.08 -19.44
CA GLN A 306 -12.48 -15.38 -19.26
C GLN A 306 -13.19 -15.09 -20.59
N ILE A 307 -12.45 -14.70 -21.64
CA ILE A 307 -13.01 -14.50 -22.99
C ILE A 307 -13.60 -15.81 -23.52
N LYS A 308 -12.85 -16.91 -23.42
CA LYS A 308 -13.33 -18.23 -23.88
C LYS A 308 -14.61 -18.64 -23.14
N GLN A 309 -14.65 -18.47 -21.83
CA GLN A 309 -15.82 -18.79 -21.00
C GLN A 309 -17.07 -17.99 -21.41
N ASN A 310 -16.90 -16.71 -21.76
CA ASN A 310 -18.02 -15.83 -22.10
C ASN A 310 -18.34 -15.77 -23.61
N SER A 311 -17.50 -16.34 -24.48
CA SER A 311 -17.69 -16.35 -25.94
C SER A 311 -19.03 -16.93 -26.38
N GLY A 312 -19.47 -18.05 -25.77
CA GLY A 312 -20.75 -18.66 -26.06
C GLY A 312 -21.93 -17.74 -25.72
N LEU A 313 -21.84 -17.00 -24.60
CA LEU A 313 -22.88 -16.06 -24.18
C LEU A 313 -22.99 -14.90 -25.19
N LEU A 314 -21.86 -14.35 -25.61
CA LEU A 314 -21.83 -13.28 -26.62
C LEU A 314 -22.42 -13.75 -27.95
N GLN A 315 -22.12 -14.98 -28.38
CA GLN A 315 -22.68 -15.57 -29.60
C GLN A 315 -24.20 -15.75 -29.51
N ASP A 316 -24.72 -16.28 -28.41
CA ASP A 316 -26.16 -16.48 -28.20
C ASP A 316 -26.90 -15.14 -28.16
N LEU A 317 -26.33 -14.15 -27.47
CA LEU A 317 -26.86 -12.78 -27.42
C LEU A 317 -26.85 -12.11 -28.80
N LYS A 318 -25.82 -12.36 -29.61
CA LYS A 318 -25.72 -11.88 -31.00
C LYS A 318 -26.80 -12.51 -31.89
N ASN A 319 -27.06 -13.81 -31.74
CA ASN A 319 -28.10 -14.52 -32.48
C ASN A 319 -29.51 -14.05 -32.11
N CYS A 320 -29.72 -13.54 -30.89
CA CYS A 320 -31.00 -12.97 -30.45
C CYS A 320 -31.26 -11.54 -30.97
N LYS A 321 -30.25 -10.85 -31.50
CA LYS A 321 -30.42 -9.49 -32.04
C LYS A 321 -31.06 -9.54 -33.43
N LYS A 322 -32.37 -9.32 -33.51
CA LYS A 322 -33.06 -9.05 -34.79
C LYS A 322 -32.75 -7.64 -35.35
N ASP A 323 -32.36 -6.69 -34.52
CA ASP A 323 -32.05 -5.31 -34.93
C ASP A 323 -30.73 -4.83 -34.31
N LYS A 324 -29.76 -4.48 -35.16
CA LYS A 324 -28.53 -3.79 -34.75
C LYS A 324 -28.88 -2.36 -34.30
N PRO A 325 -28.33 -1.86 -33.18
CA PRO A 325 -28.03 -0.44 -33.13
C PRO A 325 -26.94 -0.17 -34.17
N GLU A 326 -27.18 0.78 -35.07
CA GLU A 326 -26.21 1.21 -36.08
C GLU A 326 -24.91 1.68 -35.38
N GLY A 327 -23.76 1.11 -35.77
CA GLY A 327 -22.44 1.70 -35.50
C GLY A 327 -21.60 1.16 -34.33
N GLY A 328 -21.98 0.07 -33.66
CA GLY A 328 -21.17 -0.53 -32.59
C GLY A 328 -20.17 -1.61 -33.07
N GLU A 329 -18.95 -1.61 -32.53
CA GLU A 329 -17.95 -2.67 -32.69
C GLU A 329 -18.47 -4.02 -32.15
N ASP A 330 -18.09 -5.14 -32.77
CA ASP A 330 -18.49 -6.48 -32.31
C ASP A 330 -17.90 -6.75 -30.92
N PRO A 331 -18.70 -7.16 -29.91
CA PRO A 331 -18.20 -7.38 -28.54
C PRO A 331 -17.04 -8.38 -28.47
N GLN A 332 -17.07 -9.40 -29.33
CA GLN A 332 -15.99 -10.38 -29.44
C GLN A 332 -14.70 -9.70 -29.92
N GLU A 333 -14.79 -8.98 -31.04
CA GLU A 333 -13.67 -8.24 -31.63
C GLU A 333 -13.07 -7.21 -30.65
N ALA A 334 -13.92 -6.51 -29.89
CA ALA A 334 -13.49 -5.59 -28.84
C ALA A 334 -12.72 -6.31 -27.72
N ALA A 335 -13.17 -7.50 -27.29
CA ALA A 335 -12.50 -8.31 -26.28
C ALA A 335 -11.13 -8.83 -26.80
N GLU A 336 -11.07 -9.28 -28.06
CA GLU A 336 -9.81 -9.68 -28.68
C GLU A 336 -8.83 -8.52 -28.84
N LYS A 337 -9.29 -7.32 -29.22
CA LYS A 337 -8.45 -6.11 -29.31
C LYS A 337 -7.87 -5.73 -27.94
N LEU A 338 -8.68 -5.77 -26.89
CA LEU A 338 -8.24 -5.49 -25.53
C LEU A 338 -7.21 -6.53 -25.06
N LEU A 339 -7.43 -7.81 -25.34
CA LEU A 339 -6.44 -8.87 -25.06
C LEU A 339 -5.12 -8.64 -25.82
N GLN A 340 -5.18 -8.25 -27.10
CA GLN A 340 -3.99 -7.96 -27.89
C GLN A 340 -3.19 -6.78 -27.33
N LEU A 341 -3.86 -5.71 -26.90
CA LEU A 341 -3.21 -4.56 -26.28
C LEU A 341 -2.47 -4.97 -25.01
N ILE A 342 -3.13 -5.73 -24.13
CA ILE A 342 -2.52 -6.21 -22.87
C ILE A 342 -1.36 -7.15 -23.15
N THR A 343 -1.51 -8.08 -24.09
CA THR A 343 -0.45 -9.02 -24.46
C THR A 343 0.79 -8.29 -24.98
N ARG A 344 0.62 -7.23 -25.78
CA ARG A 344 1.75 -6.41 -26.27
C ARG A 344 2.48 -5.72 -25.14
N VAL A 345 1.74 -5.15 -24.18
CA VAL A 345 2.34 -4.49 -23.01
C VAL A 345 3.14 -5.51 -22.18
N GLU A 346 2.59 -6.69 -21.91
CA GLU A 346 3.31 -7.73 -21.16
C GLU A 346 4.56 -8.23 -21.91
N GLN A 347 4.46 -8.48 -23.21
CA GLN A 347 5.59 -8.96 -24.02
C GLN A 347 6.74 -7.94 -24.06
N HIS A 348 6.42 -6.64 -24.10
CA HIS A 348 7.42 -5.57 -24.05
C HIS A 348 8.14 -5.52 -22.69
N HIS A 349 7.44 -5.84 -21.59
CA HIS A 349 8.07 -5.97 -20.27
C HIS A 349 9.01 -7.19 -20.21
N SER A 350 8.59 -8.33 -20.75
CA SER A 350 9.42 -9.54 -20.78
C SER A 350 10.67 -9.39 -21.66
N SER A 351 10.60 -8.71 -22.80
CA SER A 351 11.77 -8.54 -23.68
C SER A 351 12.86 -7.65 -23.07
N HIS A 352 12.49 -6.65 -22.27
CA HIS A 352 13.46 -5.84 -21.54
C HIS A 352 14.01 -6.55 -20.30
N ALA A 353 13.20 -7.35 -19.61
CA ALA A 353 13.67 -8.19 -18.50
C ALA A 353 14.71 -9.24 -18.96
N VAL A 354 14.50 -9.86 -20.13
CA VAL A 354 15.43 -10.89 -20.67
C VAL A 354 16.82 -10.35 -21.01
N GLN A 355 16.98 -9.05 -21.29
CA GLN A 355 18.31 -8.43 -21.46
C GLN A 355 19.05 -8.18 -20.13
N ALA A 356 18.35 -8.19 -19.00
CA ALA A 356 18.92 -8.09 -17.64
C ALA A 356 19.04 -9.46 -16.92
N ALA A 357 18.32 -10.48 -17.40
CA ALA A 357 18.04 -11.74 -16.71
C ALA A 357 19.17 -12.80 -16.69
N GLY A 358 20.43 -12.41 -16.59
CA GLY A 358 21.48 -13.37 -16.24
C GLY A 358 21.39 -13.86 -14.78
N GLN A 359 20.71 -13.10 -13.91
CA GLN A 359 20.70 -13.31 -12.45
C GLN A 359 19.33 -13.13 -11.77
N ASP A 360 18.29 -12.68 -12.49
CA ASP A 360 16.98 -12.30 -11.90
C ASP A 360 16.12 -13.48 -11.42
N GLU A 361 16.25 -14.68 -11.98
CA GLU A 361 15.35 -15.81 -11.64
C GLU A 361 15.58 -16.38 -10.23
N VAL A 362 16.82 -16.34 -9.72
CA VAL A 362 17.16 -16.85 -8.37
C VAL A 362 16.83 -15.81 -7.30
N VAL A 363 17.01 -14.52 -7.62
CA VAL A 363 16.69 -13.39 -6.72
C VAL A 363 15.19 -13.26 -6.50
N ASN A 364 14.37 -13.48 -7.55
CA ASN A 364 12.91 -13.40 -7.47
C ASN A 364 12.32 -14.48 -6.54
N ALA A 365 12.84 -15.71 -6.54
CA ALA A 365 12.30 -16.79 -5.70
C ALA A 365 12.51 -16.55 -4.19
N GLY A 366 13.68 -16.02 -3.81
CA GLY A 366 13.98 -15.64 -2.42
C GLY A 366 13.20 -14.42 -1.95
N ASP A 367 13.08 -13.39 -2.81
CA ASP A 367 12.27 -12.21 -2.53
C ASP A 367 10.78 -12.54 -2.40
N ILE A 368 10.27 -13.49 -3.19
CA ILE A 368 8.89 -13.96 -3.12
C ILE A 368 8.63 -14.68 -1.80
N ALA A 369 9.53 -15.59 -1.38
CA ALA A 369 9.37 -16.29 -0.10
C ALA A 369 9.38 -15.31 1.07
N LEU A 370 10.24 -14.29 1.03
CA LEU A 370 10.30 -13.24 2.05
C LEU A 370 9.05 -12.34 2.03
N GLN A 371 8.60 -11.91 0.86
CA GLN A 371 7.37 -11.11 0.71
C GLN A 371 6.12 -11.88 1.14
N GLN A 372 6.06 -13.19 0.84
CA GLN A 372 4.96 -14.06 1.22
C GLN A 372 4.95 -14.31 2.73
N ALA A 373 6.10 -14.59 3.34
CA ALA A 373 6.21 -14.77 4.80
C ALA A 373 5.73 -13.52 5.55
N LEU A 374 6.20 -12.34 5.14
CA LEU A 374 5.77 -11.06 5.70
C LEU A 374 4.25 -10.81 5.50
N SER A 375 3.71 -11.18 4.33
CA SER A 375 2.27 -11.06 4.05
C SER A 375 1.43 -12.01 4.89
N SER A 376 1.85 -13.26 5.05
CA SER A 376 1.07 -14.25 5.81
C SER A 376 1.06 -13.93 7.29
N GLU A 377 2.17 -13.46 7.86
CA GLU A 377 2.23 -13.04 9.26
C GLU A 377 1.33 -11.83 9.51
N GLN A 378 1.40 -10.79 8.66
CA GLN A 378 0.56 -9.59 8.81
C GLN A 378 -0.93 -9.88 8.65
N VAL A 379 -1.33 -10.72 7.69
CA VAL A 379 -2.74 -11.09 7.48
C VAL A 379 -3.26 -11.93 8.64
N GLN A 380 -2.46 -12.89 9.12
CA GLN A 380 -2.86 -13.75 10.23
C GLN A 380 -3.01 -12.95 11.54
N GLU A 381 -2.16 -11.95 11.79
CA GLU A 381 -2.30 -11.06 12.95
C GLU A 381 -3.53 -10.15 12.82
N GLN A 382 -3.80 -9.58 11.62
CA GLN A 382 -5.00 -8.76 11.39
C GLN A 382 -6.31 -9.55 11.47
N GLU A 383 -6.33 -10.80 11.00
CA GLU A 383 -7.48 -11.69 11.13
C GLU A 383 -7.76 -12.04 12.60
N GLN A 384 -6.70 -12.28 13.40
CA GLN A 384 -6.84 -12.51 14.84
C GLN A 384 -7.33 -11.25 15.57
N GLU A 385 -6.92 -10.05 15.15
CA GLU A 385 -7.43 -8.79 15.70
C GLU A 385 -8.92 -8.61 15.38
N GLN A 386 -9.35 -8.86 14.14
CA GLN A 386 -10.77 -8.80 13.77
C GLN A 386 -11.62 -9.82 14.53
N GLU A 387 -11.10 -11.02 14.79
CA GLU A 387 -11.78 -12.02 15.61
C GLU A 387 -11.88 -11.58 17.08
N GLN A 388 -10.81 -11.01 17.65
CA GLN A 388 -10.82 -10.51 19.05
C GLN A 388 -11.72 -9.29 19.23
N GLU A 389 -11.80 -8.40 18.24
CA GLU A 389 -12.73 -7.26 18.25
C GLU A 389 -14.19 -7.73 18.16
N GLN A 390 -14.47 -8.76 17.35
CA GLN A 390 -15.82 -9.36 17.26
C GLN A 390 -16.23 -10.14 18.52
N GLU A 391 -15.28 -10.67 19.30
CA GLU A 391 -15.56 -11.33 20.57
C GLU A 391 -15.78 -10.35 21.75
N GLN A 392 -15.42 -9.08 21.59
CA GLN A 392 -15.58 -8.03 22.60
C GLN A 392 -16.83 -7.13 22.41
N GLU A 393 -17.50 -7.21 21.25
CA GLU A 393 -18.86 -6.69 21.03
C GLU A 393 -19.95 -7.67 21.52
#